data_AF-T1AP89-F1
#
_entry.id   AF-T1AP89-F1
#
_cell.length_a   1.000
_cell.length_b   1.000
_cell.length_c   1.000
_cell.angle_alpha   90.00
_cell.angle_beta   90.00
_cell.angle_gamma   90.00
#
_symmetry.space_group_name_H-M   'P 1'
#
loop_
_entity.id
_entity.type
_entity.pdbx_description
1 polymer ?
#
loop_
_entity_poly.entity_id
_entity_poly.type
_entity_poly.pdbx_seq_one_letter_code
_entity_poly.pdbx_strand_id
1 'polypeptide(L)'
;PQSLPKSWGAVPMGIPLIAGPAVLTSSLILAKSHGIFLVVGALFFNMAILYPLLALSDVINKKIGVTSSAVAGKIFSLLLAAIAVRLIHFGILGLIRTTP
;
A
#
# COMPACT_ATOMS: atom_id res chain seq x y z
N PRO A 1 -21.10 -10.74 31.85
CA PRO A 1 -20.59 -9.36 32.00
C PRO A 1 -19.28 -9.15 31.23
N GLN A 2 -19.34 -8.23 30.27
CA GLN A 2 -18.23 -7.43 29.70
C GLN A 2 -17.30 -8.12 28.68
N SER A 3 -17.78 -8.09 27.42
CA SER A 3 -16.98 -8.12 26.20
C SER A 3 -16.01 -6.94 26.14
N LEU A 4 -14.71 -7.23 26.05
CA LEU A 4 -13.67 -6.23 25.78
C LEU A 4 -13.39 -6.18 24.26
N PRO A 5 -13.91 -5.20 23.50
CA PRO A 5 -13.38 -4.91 22.18
C PRO A 5 -12.10 -4.10 22.38
N LYS A 6 -10.94 -4.72 22.15
CA LYS A 6 -9.66 -4.01 22.14
C LYS A 6 -9.08 -3.95 20.73
N SER A 7 -9.76 -3.23 19.84
CA SER A 7 -9.21 -2.77 18.55
C SER A 7 -8.51 -1.41 18.72
N TRP A 8 -7.71 -1.24 19.77
CA TRP A 8 -6.99 0.01 20.08
C TRP A 8 -5.73 0.25 19.23
N GLY A 9 -5.55 -0.49 18.13
CA GLY A 9 -4.41 -0.33 17.21
C GLY A 9 -4.78 0.16 15.81
N ALA A 10 -6.08 0.27 15.48
CA ALA A 10 -6.51 0.49 14.10
C ALA A 10 -6.20 1.90 13.56
N VAL A 11 -6.03 2.90 14.42
CA VAL A 11 -6.20 4.31 14.00
C VAL A 11 -4.90 5.14 13.83
N PRO A 12 -3.71 4.75 14.35
CA PRO A 12 -2.47 5.36 13.87
C PRO A 12 -1.72 4.51 12.84
N MET A 13 -1.90 3.18 12.87
CA MET A 13 -1.14 2.24 12.02
C MET A 13 -1.88 1.84 10.75
N GLY A 14 -3.22 1.88 10.75
CA GLY A 14 -4.01 1.56 9.57
C GLY A 14 -3.73 2.51 8.41
N ILE A 15 -3.61 3.81 8.67
CA ILE A 15 -3.42 4.83 7.62
C ILE A 15 -2.01 4.73 6.99
N PRO A 16 -0.90 4.60 7.76
CA PRO A 16 0.41 4.27 7.22
C PRO A 16 0.46 2.92 6.50
N LEU A 17 -0.30 1.93 6.94
CA LEU A 17 -0.37 0.61 6.30
C LEU A 17 -1.22 0.61 5.01
N ILE A 18 -2.27 1.44 4.95
CA ILE A 18 -3.09 1.67 3.74
C ILE A 18 -2.24 2.36 2.66
N ALA A 19 -1.44 3.36 3.02
CA ALA A 19 -0.40 3.89 2.15
C ALA A 19 0.68 2.82 1.88
N GLY A 20 0.99 2.01 2.89
CA GLY A 20 1.79 0.80 2.79
C GLY A 20 3.32 1.05 2.70
N PRO A 21 4.13 0.08 3.16
CA PRO A 21 5.59 0.15 3.06
C PRO A 21 6.09 0.19 1.61
N ALA A 22 5.29 -0.28 0.66
CA ALA A 22 5.59 -0.23 -0.77
C ALA A 22 5.62 1.21 -1.31
N VAL A 23 4.67 2.07 -0.90
CA VAL A 23 4.66 3.48 -1.30
C VAL A 23 5.83 4.22 -0.66
N LEU A 24 6.18 3.92 0.59
CA LEU A 24 7.37 4.49 1.24
C LEU A 24 8.65 4.16 0.46
N THR A 25 8.84 2.90 0.08
CA THR A 25 10.01 2.47 -0.70
C THR A 25 10.05 3.14 -2.07
N SER A 26 8.91 3.21 -2.75
CA SER A 26 8.81 3.82 -4.08
C SER A 26 9.08 5.33 -4.03
N SER A 27 8.51 6.01 -3.03
CA SER A 27 8.72 7.43 -2.77
C SER A 27 10.19 7.72 -2.43
N LEU A 28 10.86 6.84 -1.66
CA LEU A 28 12.28 7.00 -1.32
C LEU A 28 13.18 6.89 -2.56
N ILE A 29 12.95 5.87 -3.40
CA ILE A 29 13.70 5.67 -4.65
C ILE A 29 13.47 6.86 -5.59
N LEU A 30 12.23 7.33 -5.70
CA LEU A 30 11.89 8.46 -6.56
C LEU A 30 12.45 9.78 -6.02
N ALA A 31 12.50 9.96 -4.70
CA ALA A 31 13.06 11.16 -4.08
C ALA A 31 14.56 11.28 -4.33
N LYS A 32 15.31 10.16 -4.32
CA LYS A 32 16.74 10.16 -4.69
C LYS A 32 17.00 10.51 -6.15
N SER A 33 16.05 10.26 -7.05
CA SER A 33 16.26 10.41 -8.50
C SER A 33 15.66 11.68 -9.10
N HIS A 34 14.52 12.15 -8.57
CA HIS A 34 13.73 13.25 -9.16
C HIS A 34 13.53 14.45 -8.20
N GLY A 35 14.09 14.38 -6.99
CA GLY A 35 14.02 15.46 -6.00
C GLY A 35 12.72 15.44 -5.17
N ILE A 36 12.80 15.99 -3.95
CA ILE A 36 11.75 15.86 -2.93
C ILE A 36 10.43 16.56 -3.31
N PHE A 37 10.51 17.72 -3.96
CA PHE A 37 9.32 18.52 -4.28
C PHE A 37 8.38 17.81 -5.27
N LEU A 38 8.94 17.16 -6.29
CA LEU A 38 8.15 16.44 -7.29
C LEU A 38 7.46 15.21 -6.67
N VAL A 39 8.15 14.50 -5.78
CA VAL A 39 7.61 13.33 -5.09
C VAL A 39 6.50 13.71 -4.11
N VAL A 40 6.68 14.78 -3.33
CA VAL A 40 5.64 15.27 -2.42
C VAL A 40 4.41 15.73 -3.20
N GLY A 41 4.58 16.44 -4.32
CA GLY A 41 3.47 16.82 -5.20
C GLY A 41 2.72 15.60 -5.76
N ALA A 42 3.45 14.59 -6.24
CA ALA A 42 2.85 13.33 -6.71
C ALA A 42 2.11 12.59 -5.59
N LEU A 43 2.67 12.53 -4.38
CA LEU A 43 2.02 11.89 -3.24
C LEU A 43 0.72 12.60 -2.85
N PHE A 44 0.73 13.94 -2.83
CA PHE A 44 -0.46 14.74 -2.56
C PHE A 44 -1.55 14.47 -3.60
N PHE A 45 -1.19 14.40 -4.89
CA PHE A 45 -2.13 14.10 -5.95
C PHE A 45 -2.73 12.67 -5.83
N ASN A 46 -1.90 11.67 -5.48
CA ASN A 46 -2.39 10.33 -5.19
C ASN A 46 -3.37 10.31 -4.02
N MET A 47 -3.09 11.08 -2.96
CA MET A 47 -3.99 11.21 -1.81
C MET A 47 -5.31 11.89 -2.21
N ALA A 48 -5.26 12.91 -3.07
CA ALA A 48 -6.44 13.61 -3.58
C ALA A 48 -7.36 12.70 -4.41
N ILE A 49 -6.81 11.73 -5.13
CA ILE A 49 -7.59 10.69 -5.83
C ILE A 49 -8.12 9.63 -4.85
N LEU A 50 -7.31 9.24 -3.88
CA LEU A 50 -7.65 8.21 -2.91
C LEU A 50 -8.79 8.64 -1.96
N TYR A 51 -8.78 9.91 -1.55
CA TYR A 51 -9.79 10.47 -0.63
C TYR A 51 -11.25 10.27 -1.08
N PRO A 52 -11.67 10.67 -2.30
CA PRO A 52 -13.04 10.44 -2.75
C PRO A 52 -13.36 8.95 -2.93
N LEU A 53 -12.37 8.12 -3.28
CA LEU A 53 -12.56 6.68 -3.41
C LEU A 53 -12.89 6.03 -2.05
N LEU A 54 -12.20 6.46 -0.99
CA LEU A 54 -12.50 6.07 0.39
C LEU A 54 -13.83 6.67 0.86
N ALA A 55 -14.14 7.93 0.53
CA ALA A 55 -15.40 8.55 0.90
C ALA A 55 -16.61 7.85 0.27
N LEU A 56 -16.47 7.31 -0.95
CA LEU A 56 -17.48 6.49 -1.61
C LEU A 56 -17.44 5.01 -1.21
N SER A 57 -16.57 4.60 -0.29
CA SER A 57 -16.43 3.21 0.18
C SER A 57 -17.76 2.53 0.48
N ASP A 58 -18.68 3.22 1.17
CA ASP A 58 -19.99 2.65 1.52
C ASP A 58 -20.86 2.40 0.29
N VAL A 59 -20.82 3.30 -0.69
CA VAL A 59 -21.54 3.15 -1.97
C VAL A 59 -20.91 2.01 -2.78
N ILE A 60 -19.58 1.93 -2.77
CA ILE A 60 -18.81 0.89 -3.45
C ILE A 60 -19.14 -0.48 -2.82
N ASN A 61 -19.09 -0.62 -1.49
CA ASN A 61 -19.45 -1.85 -0.79
C ASN A 61 -20.89 -2.28 -1.07
N LYS A 62 -21.83 -1.34 -1.17
CA LYS A 62 -23.23 -1.63 -1.47
C LYS A 62 -23.46 -2.09 -2.92
N LYS A 63 -22.67 -1.60 -3.88
CA LYS A 63 -22.73 -2.02 -5.29
C LYS A 63 -21.95 -3.31 -5.57
N ILE A 64 -20.79 -3.46 -4.96
CA ILE A 64 -19.81 -4.52 -5.25
C ILE A 64 -20.06 -5.76 -4.38
N GLY A 65 -20.72 -5.59 -3.23
CA GLY A 65 -21.07 -6.67 -2.31
C GLY A 65 -19.84 -7.22 -1.57
N VAL A 66 -20.10 -7.85 -0.42
CA VAL A 66 -19.03 -8.37 0.47
C VAL A 66 -18.13 -9.41 -0.20
N THR A 67 -18.67 -10.20 -1.13
CA THR A 67 -17.94 -11.25 -1.85
C THR A 67 -16.82 -10.68 -2.70
N SER A 68 -17.09 -9.63 -3.48
CA SER A 68 -16.12 -9.05 -4.40
C SER A 68 -15.02 -8.29 -3.65
N SER A 69 -15.35 -7.62 -2.53
CA SER A 69 -14.33 -7.02 -1.65
C SER A 69 -13.38 -8.07 -1.07
N ALA A 70 -13.90 -9.25 -0.69
CA ALA A 70 -13.08 -10.36 -0.21
C ALA A 70 -12.19 -10.94 -1.33
N VAL A 71 -12.72 -11.07 -2.55
CA VAL A 71 -11.94 -11.54 -3.72
C VAL A 71 -10.86 -10.52 -4.10
N ALA A 72 -11.17 -9.22 -4.10
CA ALA A 72 -10.21 -8.16 -4.36
C ALA A 72 -9.05 -8.20 -3.34
N GLY A 73 -9.36 -8.38 -2.04
CA GLY A 73 -8.35 -8.55 -1.00
C GLY A 73 -7.41 -9.74 -1.28
N LYS A 74 -7.95 -10.87 -1.75
CA LYS A 74 -7.13 -12.03 -2.15
C LYS A 74 -6.24 -11.72 -3.36
N ILE A 75 -6.75 -11.01 -4.36
CA ILE A 75 -5.96 -10.61 -5.54
C ILE A 75 -4.83 -9.68 -5.11
N PHE A 76 -5.10 -8.65 -4.32
CA PHE A 76 -4.06 -7.76 -3.80
C PHE A 76 -3.02 -8.51 -2.96
N SER A 77 -3.44 -9.48 -2.15
CA SER A 77 -2.52 -10.34 -1.40
C SER A 77 -1.58 -11.12 -2.33
N LEU A 78 -2.10 -11.70 -3.42
CA LEU A 78 -1.30 -12.44 -4.40
C LEU A 78 -0.33 -11.51 -5.16
N LEU A 79 -0.82 -10.33 -5.58
CA LEU A 79 0.00 -9.32 -6.24
C LEU A 79 1.12 -8.83 -5.33
N LEU A 80 0.83 -8.58 -4.05
CA LEU A 80 1.82 -8.13 -3.08
C LEU A 80 2.88 -9.22 -2.83
N ALA A 81 2.48 -10.49 -2.74
CA ALA A 81 3.41 -11.60 -2.66
C ALA A 81 4.32 -11.67 -3.90
N ALA A 82 3.77 -11.49 -5.10
CA ALA A 82 4.56 -11.46 -6.33
C ALA A 82 5.54 -10.29 -6.37
N ILE A 83 5.12 -9.09 -5.94
CA ILE A 83 6.00 -7.91 -5.83
C ILE A 83 7.12 -8.19 -4.81
N ALA A 84 6.81 -8.80 -3.68
CA ALA A 84 7.81 -9.17 -2.67
C ALA A 84 8.87 -10.13 -3.24
N VAL A 85 8.46 -11.20 -3.94
CA VAL A 85 9.38 -12.14 -4.58
C VAL A 85 10.25 -11.43 -5.62
N ARG A 86 9.68 -10.53 -6.43
CA ARG A 86 10.44 -9.74 -7.42
C ARG A 86 11.48 -8.84 -6.76
N LEU A 87 11.12 -8.17 -5.67
CA LEU A 87 12.05 -7.28 -4.93
C LEU A 87 13.22 -8.08 -4.35
N ILE A 88 12.94 -9.25 -3.76
CA ILE A 88 13.98 -10.16 -3.24
C ILE A 88 14.89 -10.63 -4.38
N HIS A 89 14.30 -11.10 -5.49
CA HIS A 89 15.06 -11.55 -6.66
C HIS A 89 15.97 -10.46 -7.24
N PHE A 90 15.46 -9.24 -7.38
CA PHE A 90 16.25 -8.10 -7.84
C PHE A 90 17.41 -7.77 -6.89
N GLY A 91 17.16 -7.79 -5.57
CA GLY A 91 18.19 -7.57 -4.57
C GLY A 91 19.30 -8.61 -4.61
N ILE A 92 18.95 -9.90 -4.69
CA ILE A 92 19.90 -11.01 -4.74
C ILE A 92 20.75 -10.95 -6.02
N LEU A 93 20.13 -10.75 -7.19
CA LEU A 93 20.88 -10.61 -8.45
C LEU A 93 21.81 -9.40 -8.45
N GLY A 94 21.38 -8.30 -7.82
CA GLY A 94 22.23 -7.13 -7.60
C GLY A 94 23.47 -7.50 -6.81
N LEU A 95 23.30 -8.21 -5.69
CA LEU A 95 24.42 -8.64 -4.83
C LEU A 95 25.40 -9.56 -5.57
N ILE A 96 24.88 -10.58 -6.27
CA ILE A 96 25.72 -11.56 -6.99
C ILE A 96 26.54 -10.89 -8.09
N ARG A 97 25.94 -9.99 -8.89
CA ARG A 97 26.64 -9.26 -9.96
C ARG A 97 27.65 -8.23 -9.45
N THR A 98 27.52 -7.77 -8.21
CA THR A 98 28.48 -6.82 -7.60
C THR A 98 29.70 -7.51 -6.99
N THR A 99 29.68 -8.83 -6.83
CA THR A 99 30.88 -9.63 -6.54
C THR A 99 31.57 -9.99 -7.86
N PRO A 100 32.87 -9.66 -8.04
CA PRO A 100 33.61 -10.02 -9.25
C PRO A 100 33.72 -11.54 -9.44
#